data_AF-A0A0G0LNF9-F1
#
_entry.id   AF-A0A0G0LNF9-F1
#
_cell.length_a   1.000
_cell.length_b   1.000
_cell.length_c   1.000
_cell.angle_alpha   90.00
_cell.angle_beta   90.00
_cell.angle_gamma   90.00
#
_symmetry.space_group_name_H-M   'P 1'
#
loop_
_entity.id
_entity.type
_entity.pdbx_description
1 polymer ?
#
loop_
_entity_poly.entity_id
_entity_poly.type
_entity_poly.pdbx_seq_one_letter_code
_entity_poly.pdbx_strand_id
1 'polypeptide(L)'
;MVITNGTGATIPDTNCDGACTPTSATVWTTVDTANSEWGYTMAGTVVPFTSYYFKPFGLGSANAQSVMANASTPIATEYTQVCYRLTVNTTQRAGDYENGVIYTATATF
;
A
#
# COMPACT_ATOMS: atom_id res chain seq x y z
N MET A 1 -8.58 -1.08 0.69
CA MET A 1 -8.81 -0.35 -0.58
C MET A 1 -8.93 -1.38 -1.70
N VAL A 2 -9.44 -1.05 -2.89
CA VAL A 2 -9.36 -1.96 -4.05
C VAL A 2 -9.06 -1.12 -5.29
N ILE A 3 -8.43 -1.70 -6.30
CA ILE A 3 -8.36 -1.08 -7.63
C ILE A 3 -9.51 -1.66 -8.47
N THR A 4 -10.24 -0.79 -9.17
CA THR A 4 -11.49 -1.17 -9.88
C THR A 4 -11.42 -0.73 -11.33
N ASN A 5 -11.98 -1.51 -12.24
CA ASN A 5 -12.11 -1.11 -13.64
C ASN A 5 -13.48 -0.52 -13.97
N GLY A 6 -13.63 0.07 -15.15
CA GLY A 6 -14.89 0.68 -15.62
C GLY A 6 -16.10 -0.28 -15.75
N THR A 7 -15.91 -1.58 -15.52
CA THR A 7 -16.96 -2.60 -15.56
C THR A 7 -17.29 -3.19 -14.18
N GLY A 8 -16.68 -2.66 -13.13
CA GLY A 8 -16.89 -3.11 -11.74
C GLY A 8 -16.06 -4.32 -11.31
N ALA A 9 -15.18 -4.85 -12.17
CA ALA A 9 -14.23 -5.88 -11.73
C ALA A 9 -13.16 -5.22 -10.85
N THR A 10 -12.75 -5.92 -9.80
CA THR A 10 -11.79 -5.42 -8.81
C THR A 10 -10.53 -6.28 -8.78
N ILE A 11 -9.44 -5.71 -8.28
CA ILE A 11 -8.31 -6.45 -7.74
C ILE A 11 -8.24 -6.09 -6.25
N PRO A 12 -8.35 -7.09 -5.36
CA PRO A 12 -8.40 -6.87 -3.92
C PRO A 12 -7.05 -6.41 -3.36
N ASP A 13 -7.11 -5.89 -2.13
CA ASP A 13 -5.94 -5.70 -1.29
C ASP A 13 -5.18 -7.02 -1.08
N THR A 14 -3.84 -6.95 -1.08
CA THR A 14 -3.00 -8.08 -0.66
C THR A 14 -3.16 -8.38 0.82
N ASN A 15 -3.00 -9.65 1.17
CA ASN A 15 -2.75 -10.08 2.55
C ASN A 15 -1.30 -10.53 2.77
N CYS A 16 -0.39 -10.26 1.80
CA CYS A 16 1.04 -10.55 1.87
C CYS A 16 1.32 -12.01 2.28
N ASP A 17 0.86 -12.96 1.47
CA ASP A 17 0.97 -14.39 1.75
C ASP A 17 0.20 -14.81 3.04
N GLY A 18 -0.87 -14.09 3.39
CA GLY A 18 -1.80 -14.42 4.48
C GLY A 18 -1.53 -13.77 5.84
N ALA A 19 -0.62 -12.80 5.94
CA ALA A 19 -0.12 -12.28 7.21
C ALA A 19 -0.20 -10.75 7.41
N CYS A 20 -0.32 -9.95 6.35
CA CYS A 20 -0.36 -8.49 6.50
C CYS A 20 -1.80 -7.96 6.64
N THR A 21 -1.89 -6.81 7.30
CA THR A 21 -3.12 -6.03 7.48
C THR A 21 -2.79 -4.56 7.23
N PRO A 22 -3.77 -3.64 7.14
CA PRO A 22 -3.47 -2.23 7.00
C PRO A 22 -2.52 -1.66 8.08
N THR A 23 -2.47 -2.28 9.27
CA THR A 23 -1.62 -1.86 10.38
C THR A 23 -0.34 -2.70 10.53
N SER A 24 -0.26 -3.88 9.91
CA SER A 24 0.87 -4.80 10.03
C SER A 24 1.49 -5.10 8.68
N ALA A 25 2.75 -4.70 8.48
CA ALA A 25 3.49 -5.02 7.26
C ALA A 25 4.26 -6.34 7.41
N THR A 26 4.22 -7.19 6.38
CA THR A 26 4.97 -8.44 6.33
C THR A 26 5.65 -8.61 4.99
N VAL A 27 6.50 -9.63 4.87
CA VAL A 27 7.08 -10.00 3.58
C VAL A 27 5.95 -10.45 2.64
N TRP A 28 5.99 -10.01 1.40
CA TRP A 28 5.14 -10.52 0.31
C TRP A 28 6.08 -11.09 -0.74
N THR A 29 6.25 -12.40 -0.77
CA THR A 29 7.21 -13.06 -1.65
C THR A 29 6.52 -13.82 -2.76
N THR A 30 5.35 -14.39 -2.48
CA THR A 30 4.67 -15.23 -3.44
C THR A 30 3.75 -14.42 -4.33
N VAL A 31 3.55 -14.91 -5.55
CA VAL A 31 2.47 -14.45 -6.41
C VAL A 31 1.34 -15.44 -6.19
N ASP A 32 0.21 -14.98 -5.64
CA ASP A 32 -0.97 -15.83 -5.51
C ASP A 32 -1.44 -16.23 -6.93
N THR A 33 -1.49 -17.53 -7.19
CA THR A 33 -1.92 -18.08 -8.48
C THR A 33 -3.43 -18.11 -8.64
N ALA A 34 -4.16 -18.05 -7.53
CA ALA A 34 -5.62 -18.03 -7.49
C ALA A 34 -6.18 -16.61 -7.50
N ASN A 35 -5.47 -15.62 -6.94
CA ASN A 35 -5.97 -14.26 -6.78
C ASN A 35 -5.00 -13.20 -7.29
N SER A 36 -5.54 -12.17 -7.95
CA SER A 36 -4.82 -10.92 -8.17
C SER A 36 -4.81 -10.13 -6.86
N GLU A 37 -3.74 -9.37 -6.60
CA GLU A 37 -3.63 -8.59 -5.37
C GLU A 37 -2.89 -7.27 -5.60
N TRP A 38 -3.22 -6.29 -4.77
CA TRP A 38 -2.60 -4.96 -4.78
C TRP A 38 -2.15 -4.53 -3.39
N GLY A 39 -0.96 -3.94 -3.29
CA GLY A 39 -0.45 -3.41 -2.03
C GLY A 39 0.68 -2.41 -2.24
N TYR A 40 1.32 -2.02 -1.15
CA TYR A 40 2.47 -1.11 -1.20
C TYR A 40 3.57 -1.48 -0.22
N THR A 41 4.77 -1.07 -0.58
CA THR A 41 5.93 -0.99 0.32
C THR A 41 6.45 0.44 0.38
N MET A 42 7.38 0.69 1.30
CA MET A 42 8.01 1.99 1.45
C MET A 42 9.53 1.88 1.61
N ALA A 43 10.22 2.89 1.09
CA ALA A 43 11.66 3.10 1.26
C ALA A 43 11.95 4.60 1.46
N GLY A 44 13.11 4.94 1.98
CA GLY A 44 13.51 6.33 2.18
C GLY A 44 14.19 6.56 3.53
N THR A 45 14.29 7.81 3.94
CA THR A 45 14.92 8.20 5.21
C THR A 45 13.98 8.07 6.39
N VAL A 46 12.67 8.23 6.15
CA VAL A 46 11.63 8.15 7.18
C VAL A 46 10.58 7.16 6.69
N VAL A 47 10.57 5.97 7.29
CA VAL A 47 9.61 4.91 6.98
C VAL A 47 8.96 4.39 8.27
N PRO A 48 7.63 4.32 8.35
CA PRO A 48 6.90 3.92 9.56
C PRO A 48 6.77 2.40 9.73
N PHE A 49 7.30 1.61 8.80
CA PHE A 49 7.44 0.16 8.92
C PHE A 49 8.69 -0.32 8.18
N THR A 50 9.08 -1.57 8.38
CA THR A 50 10.27 -2.18 7.76
C THR A 50 10.29 -2.00 6.25
N SER A 51 11.34 -1.39 5.71
CA SER A 51 11.46 -1.18 4.27
C SER A 51 11.37 -2.50 3.50
N TYR A 52 10.74 -2.45 2.31
CA TYR A 52 10.48 -3.61 1.47
C TYR A 52 9.49 -4.65 2.05
N TYR A 53 8.89 -4.40 3.21
CA TYR A 53 7.71 -5.15 3.65
C TYR A 53 6.46 -4.53 3.03
N PHE A 54 5.40 -5.30 2.91
CA PHE A 54 4.20 -4.90 2.21
C PHE A 54 3.01 -4.87 3.16
N LYS A 55 2.06 -3.99 2.88
CA LYS A 55 0.73 -4.04 3.45
C LYS A 55 -0.30 -3.39 2.51
N PRO A 56 -1.60 -3.66 2.70
CA PRO A 56 -2.65 -2.95 2.00
C PRO A 56 -2.88 -1.53 2.55
N PHE A 57 -3.55 -0.69 1.76
CA PHE A 57 -3.98 0.63 2.22
C PHE A 57 -5.23 0.53 3.10
N GLY A 58 -5.26 1.31 4.18
CA GLY A 58 -6.46 1.48 5.00
C GLY A 58 -7.62 2.07 4.19
N LEU A 59 -8.84 1.58 4.43
CA LEU A 59 -10.03 2.07 3.75
C LEU A 59 -10.68 3.21 4.55
N GLY A 60 -10.71 4.41 3.94
CA GLY A 60 -11.30 5.59 4.56
C GLY A 60 -10.42 6.24 5.63
N SER A 61 -10.78 7.45 6.04
CA SER A 61 -9.99 8.27 6.98
C SER A 61 -9.80 7.62 8.35
N ALA A 62 -10.79 6.87 8.84
CA ALA A 62 -10.71 6.17 10.12
C ALA A 62 -9.62 5.09 10.16
N ASN A 63 -9.20 4.57 8.99
CA ASN A 63 -8.15 3.55 8.87
C ASN A 63 -6.86 4.12 8.25
N ALA A 64 -6.74 5.45 8.14
CA ALA A 64 -5.56 6.10 7.58
C ALA A 64 -4.29 5.68 8.36
N GLN A 65 -3.21 5.46 7.63
CA GLN A 65 -1.93 5.03 8.19
C GLN A 65 -0.88 6.10 7.89
N SER A 66 0.04 6.31 8.83
CA SER A 66 1.20 7.16 8.58
C SER A 66 2.03 6.55 7.45
N VAL A 67 2.42 7.40 6.50
CA VAL A 67 3.36 7.04 5.42
C VAL A 67 4.70 7.74 5.56
N MET A 68 4.72 8.90 6.18
CA MET A 68 5.91 9.65 6.55
C MET A 68 5.66 10.20 7.96
N ALA A 69 6.54 9.89 8.90
CA ALA A 69 6.42 10.33 10.28
C ALA A 69 7.80 10.51 10.91
N ASN A 70 8.20 11.76 11.15
CA ASN A 70 9.35 12.07 11.97
C ASN A 70 8.86 12.52 13.35
N ALA A 71 9.36 11.88 14.41
CA ALA A 71 9.04 12.22 15.80
C ALA A 71 9.88 13.38 16.36
N SER A 72 10.76 13.97 15.53
CA SER A 72 11.71 15.02 15.89
C SER A 72 11.81 16.06 14.78
N THR A 73 12.52 17.16 15.05
CA THR A 73 12.80 18.17 14.03
C THR A 73 13.76 17.62 12.98
N PRO A 74 13.39 17.61 11.68
CA PRO A 74 14.30 17.20 10.62
C PRO A 74 15.53 18.12 10.58
N ILE A 75 16.73 17.52 10.60
CA ILE A 75 18.01 18.25 10.47
C ILE A 75 18.56 18.23 9.03
N ALA A 76 17.91 17.49 8.15
CA ALA A 76 18.22 17.36 6.73
C ALA A 76 16.92 17.09 5.95
N THR A 77 17.00 17.09 4.62
CA THR A 77 15.87 16.70 3.77
C THR A 77 15.50 15.25 4.00
N GLU A 78 14.22 15.02 4.30
CA GLU A 78 13.66 13.69 4.48
C GLU A 78 12.72 13.34 3.33
N TYR A 79 12.66 12.06 2.99
CA TYR A 79 11.77 11.58 1.94
C TYR A 79 11.28 10.17 2.23
N THR A 80 10.11 9.87 1.70
CA THR A 80 9.54 8.52 1.64
C THR A 80 9.06 8.26 0.22
N GLN A 81 9.42 7.10 -0.31
CA GLN A 81 8.96 6.58 -1.58
C GLN A 81 7.93 5.49 -1.29
N VAL A 82 6.74 5.65 -1.86
CA VAL A 82 5.70 4.63 -1.83
C VAL A 82 5.80 3.83 -3.13
N CYS A 83 6.10 2.54 -3.02
CA CYS A 83 6.21 1.65 -4.17
C CYS A 83 5.01 0.71 -4.17
N TYR A 84 4.18 0.81 -5.19
CA TYR A 84 3.05 -0.11 -5.35
C TYR A 84 3.51 -1.45 -5.92
N ARG A 85 2.84 -2.52 -5.51
CA ARG A 85 3.00 -3.85 -6.09
C ARG A 85 1.64 -4.40 -6.47
N LEU A 86 1.60 -4.97 -7.67
CA LEU A 86 0.44 -5.58 -8.28
C LEU A 86 0.81 -7.01 -8.70
N THR A 87 -0.02 -7.97 -8.34
CA THR A 87 -0.03 -9.31 -8.93
C THR A 87 -1.33 -9.48 -9.71
N VAL A 88 -1.23 -10.03 -10.91
CA VAL A 88 -2.40 -10.25 -11.78
C VAL A 88 -2.43 -11.72 -12.16
N ASN A 89 -3.50 -12.40 -11.77
CA ASN A 89 -3.73 -13.78 -12.19
C ASN A 89 -4.31 -13.83 -13.62
N THR A 90 -4.36 -15.03 -14.21
CA THR A 90 -4.87 -15.19 -15.59
C THR A 90 -6.39 -15.11 -15.71
N THR A 91 -7.13 -15.11 -14.60
CA THR A 91 -8.59 -15.00 -14.58
C THR A 91 -9.05 -13.55 -14.36
N GLN A 92 -8.13 -12.64 -14.09
CA GLN A 92 -8.41 -11.21 -13.95
C GLN A 92 -8.96 -10.68 -15.26
N ARG A 93 -10.11 -10.04 -15.18
CA ARG A 93 -10.73 -9.40 -16.34
C ARG A 93 -9.78 -8.33 -16.91
N ALA A 94 -9.62 -8.30 -18.22
CA ALA A 94 -8.86 -7.24 -18.88
C ALA A 94 -9.56 -5.88 -18.74
N GLY A 95 -8.78 -4.81 -18.64
CA GLY A 95 -9.27 -3.43 -18.62
C GLY A 95 -8.35 -2.51 -17.84
N ASP A 96 -8.71 -1.22 -17.83
CA ASP A 96 -8.00 -0.21 -17.07
C ASP A 96 -8.51 -0.21 -15.63
N TYR A 97 -7.60 -0.42 -14.68
CA TYR A 97 -7.89 -0.44 -13.25
C TYR A 97 -7.32 0.81 -12.60
N GLU A 98 -8.14 1.45 -11.78
CA GLU A 98 -7.80 2.72 -11.14
C GLU A 98 -8.12 2.66 -9.65
N ASN A 99 -7.37 3.45 -8.88
CA ASN A 99 -7.69 3.75 -7.49
C ASN A 99 -7.32 5.20 -7.15
N GLY A 100 -8.03 5.75 -6.17
CA GLY A 100 -7.67 7.05 -5.57
C GLY A 100 -6.94 6.83 -4.26
N VAL A 101 -5.70 7.30 -4.17
CA VAL A 101 -4.97 7.41 -2.89
C VAL A 101 -4.92 8.87 -2.47
N ILE A 102 -5.38 9.16 -1.27
CA ILE A 102 -5.36 10.50 -0.69
C ILE A 102 -4.32 10.52 0.43
N TYR A 103 -3.35 11.42 0.32
CA TYR A 103 -2.37 11.70 1.35
C TYR A 103 -2.70 13.02 2.02
N THR A 104 -2.78 13.02 3.34
CA THR A 104 -2.97 14.24 4.15
C THR A 104 -1.67 14.55 4.87
N ALA A 105 -1.09 15.72 4.58
CA ALA A 105 0.05 16.23 5.32
C ALA A 105 -0.45 17.10 6.48
N THR A 106 -0.11 16.72 7.71
CA THR A 106 -0.44 17.47 8.92
C THR A 106 0.85 17.97 9.55
N ALA A 107 1.03 19.28 9.64
CA ALA A 107 2.12 19.87 10.41
C ALA A 107 1.76 19.87 11.90
N THR A 108 2.67 19.37 12.73
CA THR A 108 2.59 19.45 14.19
C THR A 108 3.75 20.33 14.68
N PHE A 109 3.46 21.31 15.55
CA PHE A 109 4.42 22.29 16.06
C PHE A 109 4.56 22.18 17.57
#